data_AF-Q6XII7-F1
#
_entry.id   AF-Q6XII7-F1
#
_cell.length_a   1.000
_cell.length_b   1.000
_cell.length_c   1.000
_cell.angle_alpha   90.00
_cell.angle_beta   90.00
_cell.angle_gamma   90.00
#
_symmetry.space_group_name_H-M   'P 1'
#
loop_
_entity.id
_entity.type
_entity.pdbx_description
1 polymer ?
#
loop_
_entity_poly.entity_id
_entity_poly.type
_entity_poly.pdbx_seq_one_letter_code
_entity_poly.pdbx_strand_id
1 'polypeptide(L)'
;AYLSYIRHSRTLQRNLCLVEQAKLNFDDPNQQSQQNVGDGKRVRPQDLARLYEIILQNVTEMQQISGLEDDAKYQSEVENLAITFKAFRCYYIALTLIDMKKWKEAVALYERASNYATEALKGKTSPEFQLEEELKKVVSTIDGCKFSAHAYSVLEEDNSEEAGTTTKSQKTTKPLYERLSLYKEDQSLHTKTPNVFKLTPDMEPIPCKPLFFDLAMNYVELPSLE
;
A
#
# COMPACT_ATOMS: atom_id res chain seq x y z
N ALA A 1 4.66 -41.57 22.77
CA ALA A 1 4.06 -40.28 23.17
C ALA A 1 5.03 -39.34 23.91
N TYR A 2 5.30 -39.53 25.22
CA TYR A 2 5.93 -38.50 26.07
C TYR A 2 7.31 -37.97 25.60
N LEU A 3 8.27 -38.84 25.32
CA LEU A 3 9.60 -38.40 24.85
C LEU A 3 9.54 -37.68 23.49
N SER A 4 8.67 -38.14 22.58
CA SER A 4 8.44 -37.47 21.30
C SER A 4 7.85 -36.08 21.52
N TYR A 5 6.84 -35.95 22.38
CA TYR A 5 6.24 -34.66 22.73
C TYR A 5 7.29 -33.67 23.24
N ILE A 6 8.10 -34.09 24.23
CA ILE A 6 9.18 -33.23 24.77
C ILE A 6 10.12 -32.80 23.66
N ARG A 7 10.56 -33.72 22.80
CA ARG A 7 11.48 -33.39 21.70
C ARG A 7 10.87 -32.34 20.76
N HIS A 8 9.61 -32.50 20.36
CA HIS A 8 8.96 -31.53 19.48
C HIS A 8 8.71 -30.19 20.19
N SER A 9 8.22 -30.18 21.42
CA SER A 9 8.05 -28.93 22.21
C SER A 9 9.38 -28.16 22.35
N ARG A 10 10.48 -28.84 22.68
CA ARG A 10 11.82 -28.20 22.77
C ARG A 10 12.30 -27.67 21.43
N THR A 11 12.00 -28.39 20.34
CA THR A 11 12.33 -27.94 18.98
C THR A 11 11.54 -26.68 18.62
N LEU A 12 10.26 -26.63 18.98
CA LEU A 12 9.40 -25.47 18.76
C LEU A 12 9.88 -24.26 19.57
N GLN A 13 10.19 -24.43 20.86
CA GLN A 13 10.75 -23.37 21.71
C GLN A 13 12.05 -22.81 21.12
N ARG A 14 12.98 -23.68 20.69
CA ARG A 14 14.21 -23.25 20.01
C ARG A 14 13.90 -22.43 18.76
N ASN A 15 12.95 -22.87 17.93
CA ASN A 15 12.59 -22.16 16.71
C ASN A 15 11.92 -20.81 17.01
N LEU A 16 11.13 -20.70 18.08
CA LEU A 16 10.57 -19.42 18.53
C LEU A 16 11.67 -18.45 18.97
N CYS A 17 12.69 -18.91 19.70
CA CYS A 17 13.84 -18.06 20.03
C CYS A 17 14.59 -17.58 18.77
N LEU A 18 14.72 -18.42 17.75
CA LEU A 18 15.31 -18.01 16.46
C LEU A 18 14.47 -16.94 15.77
N VAL A 19 13.15 -17.03 15.85
CA VAL A 19 12.22 -16.01 15.34
C VAL A 19 12.38 -14.70 16.11
N GLU A 20 12.42 -14.74 17.44
CA GLU A 20 12.63 -13.54 18.28
C GLU A 20 13.95 -12.85 17.93
N GLN A 21 15.04 -13.62 17.81
CA GLN A 21 16.33 -13.09 17.40
C GLN A 21 16.29 -12.49 15.98
N ALA A 22 15.55 -13.12 15.07
CA ALA A 22 15.38 -12.63 13.71
C ALA A 22 14.56 -11.33 13.66
N LYS A 23 13.52 -11.20 14.51
CA LYS A 23 12.69 -9.99 14.66
C LYS A 23 13.50 -8.78 15.15
N LEU A 24 14.54 -8.97 15.96
CA LEU A 24 15.41 -7.86 16.42
C LEU A 24 16.17 -7.16 15.28
N ASN A 25 16.48 -7.89 14.20
CA ASN A 25 17.20 -7.37 13.03
C ASN A 25 16.28 -7.25 11.80
N PHE A 26 14.96 -7.24 12.00
CA PHE A 26 13.96 -7.25 10.94
C PHE A 26 13.82 -5.88 10.29
N ASP A 27 13.86 -5.86 8.95
CA ASP A 27 13.62 -4.68 8.12
C ASP A 27 12.16 -4.70 7.64
N ASP A 28 11.31 -3.84 8.21
CA ASP A 28 9.87 -3.81 7.90
C ASP A 28 9.60 -2.96 6.64
N PRO A 29 9.14 -3.56 5.52
CA PRO A 29 8.89 -2.84 4.28
C PRO A 29 7.77 -1.81 4.39
N ASN A 30 6.90 -1.90 5.40
CA ASN A 30 5.85 -0.90 5.65
C ASN A 30 6.36 0.34 6.42
N GLN A 31 7.52 0.28 7.07
CA GLN A 31 8.08 1.34 7.92
C GLN A 31 9.42 1.86 7.39
N GLN A 32 9.47 2.25 6.12
CA GLN A 32 10.69 2.68 5.40
C GLN A 32 11.45 3.89 6.00
N SER A 33 11.04 4.42 7.15
CA SER A 33 11.55 5.66 7.76
C SER A 33 12.55 5.50 8.91
N GLN A 34 13.02 4.30 9.27
CA GLN A 34 14.12 4.17 10.24
C GLN A 34 15.19 3.19 9.75
N GLN A 35 16.23 3.74 9.13
CA GLN A 35 17.50 3.03 8.96
C GLN A 35 18.06 2.69 10.34
N ASN A 36 17.76 1.50 10.86
CA ASN A 36 18.52 0.91 11.94
C ASN A 36 19.89 0.52 11.36
N VAL A 37 20.87 1.41 11.54
CA VAL A 37 22.29 1.17 11.30
C VAL A 37 22.83 0.36 12.48
N GLY A 38 22.37 -0.89 12.61
CA GLY A 38 23.01 -1.88 13.46
C GLY A 38 23.98 -2.72 12.61
N ASP A 39 25.18 -3.00 13.12
CA ASP A 39 26.20 -3.87 12.49
C ASP A 39 25.73 -5.34 12.29
N GLY A 40 24.46 -5.65 12.57
CA GLY A 40 23.85 -6.97 12.41
C GLY A 40 23.43 -7.25 10.97
N LYS A 41 23.46 -8.54 10.59
CA LYS A 41 22.92 -9.00 9.30
C LYS A 41 21.41 -8.78 9.29
N ARG A 42 20.93 -7.88 8.41
CA ARG A 42 19.50 -7.60 8.24
C ARG A 42 18.71 -8.87 7.89
N VAL A 43 17.55 -9.00 8.50
CA VAL A 43 16.61 -10.11 8.26
C VAL A 43 15.49 -9.62 7.37
N ARG A 44 15.29 -10.28 6.24
CA ARG A 44 14.23 -9.94 5.29
C ARG A 44 12.93 -10.63 5.70
N PRO A 45 11.75 -10.12 5.27
CA PRO A 45 10.48 -10.78 5.55
C PRO A 45 10.41 -12.24 5.08
N GLN A 46 11.10 -12.56 3.98
CA GLN A 46 11.17 -13.93 3.44
C GLN A 46 11.88 -14.90 4.41
N ASP A 47 12.88 -14.42 5.14
CA ASP A 47 13.64 -15.23 6.08
C ASP A 47 12.77 -15.59 7.30
N LEU A 48 11.94 -14.65 7.78
CA LEU A 48 10.93 -14.91 8.83
C LEU A 48 9.82 -15.84 8.35
N ALA A 49 9.30 -15.65 7.13
CA ALA A 49 8.31 -16.56 6.55
C ALA A 49 8.82 -18.01 6.50
N ARG A 50 10.11 -18.21 6.17
CA ARG A 50 10.75 -19.52 6.18
C ARG A 50 10.87 -20.12 7.58
N LEU A 51 11.20 -19.32 8.60
CA LEU A 51 11.24 -19.80 9.99
C LEU A 51 9.86 -20.28 10.46
N TYR A 52 8.79 -19.53 10.13
CA TYR A 52 7.43 -19.94 10.45
C TYR A 52 6.95 -21.17 9.67
N GLU A 53 7.41 -21.39 8.44
CA GLU A 53 7.18 -22.66 7.72
C GLU A 53 7.81 -23.85 8.47
N ILE A 54 9.06 -23.71 8.92
CA ILE A 54 9.74 -24.76 9.70
C ILE A 54 8.99 -25.05 11.01
N ILE A 55 8.51 -24.00 11.68
CA ILE A 55 7.68 -24.13 12.88
C ILE A 55 6.38 -24.88 12.56
N LEU A 56 5.70 -24.53 11.47
CA LEU A 56 4.43 -25.14 11.07
C LEU A 56 4.61 -26.62 10.72
N GLN A 57 5.72 -26.99 10.07
CA GLN A 57 6.10 -28.39 9.87
C GLN A 57 6.27 -29.12 11.20
N ASN A 58 6.97 -28.50 12.17
CA ASN A 58 7.15 -29.10 13.49
C ASN A 58 5.84 -29.27 14.27
N VAL A 59 4.91 -28.31 14.17
CA VAL A 59 3.57 -28.42 14.76
C VAL A 59 2.73 -29.51 14.08
N THR A 60 2.89 -29.71 12.76
CA THR A 60 2.26 -30.82 12.04
C THR A 60 2.77 -32.17 12.55
N GLU A 61 4.08 -32.29 12.81
CA GLU A 61 4.67 -33.48 13.44
C GLU A 61 4.17 -33.69 14.88
N MET A 62 3.95 -32.60 15.64
CA MET A 62 3.33 -32.68 16.97
C MET A 62 1.92 -33.27 16.89
N GLN A 63 1.12 -32.88 15.90
CA GLN A 63 -0.23 -33.38 15.72
C GLN A 63 -0.28 -34.91 15.49
N GLN A 64 0.77 -35.45 14.88
CA GLN A 64 0.89 -36.85 14.46
C GLN A 64 1.64 -37.75 15.47
N ILE A 65 1.84 -37.31 16.72
CA ILE A 65 2.52 -38.13 17.73
C ILE A 65 1.68 -39.35 18.09
N SER A 66 2.25 -40.54 17.91
CA SER A 66 1.58 -41.79 18.30
C SER A 66 1.29 -41.88 19.80
N GLY A 67 0.05 -42.23 20.12
CA GLY A 67 -0.50 -42.32 21.48
C GLY A 67 -1.16 -41.03 21.98
N LEU A 68 -1.35 -40.03 21.12
CA LEU A 68 -2.02 -38.75 21.41
C LEU A 68 -3.15 -38.45 20.40
N GLU A 69 -3.52 -39.42 19.56
CA GLU A 69 -4.53 -39.26 18.52
C GLU A 69 -5.93 -39.02 19.12
N ASP A 70 -6.26 -39.74 20.19
CA ASP A 70 -7.58 -39.70 20.84
C ASP A 70 -7.68 -38.61 21.93
N ASP A 71 -6.58 -37.92 22.25
CA ASP A 71 -6.60 -36.80 23.19
C ASP A 71 -7.17 -35.56 22.52
N ALA A 72 -8.49 -35.41 22.62
CA ALA A 72 -9.23 -34.31 22.01
C ALA A 72 -8.77 -32.92 22.50
N LYS A 73 -8.27 -32.81 23.75
CA LYS A 73 -7.78 -31.53 24.27
C LYS A 73 -6.45 -31.18 23.60
N TYR A 74 -5.53 -32.15 23.57
CA TYR A 74 -4.25 -31.99 22.90
C TYR A 74 -4.40 -31.65 21.41
N GLN A 75 -5.23 -32.41 20.68
CA GLN A 75 -5.46 -32.19 19.25
C GLN A 75 -6.03 -30.79 18.98
N SER A 76 -6.99 -30.34 19.78
CA SER A 76 -7.57 -28.99 19.67
C SER A 76 -6.54 -27.88 19.93
N GLU A 77 -5.63 -28.06 20.90
CA GLU A 77 -4.57 -27.10 21.18
C GLU A 77 -3.52 -27.04 20.06
N VAL A 78 -3.09 -28.19 19.53
CA VAL A 78 -2.12 -28.27 18.44
C VAL A 78 -2.70 -27.76 17.11
N GLU A 79 -3.97 -28.02 16.85
CA GLU A 79 -4.68 -27.47 15.69
C GLU A 79 -4.75 -25.94 15.76
N ASN A 80 -5.12 -25.38 16.91
CA ASN A 80 -5.15 -23.94 17.10
C ASN A 80 -3.75 -23.30 16.97
N LEU A 81 -2.73 -24.00 17.46
CA LEU A 81 -1.34 -23.60 17.31
C LEU A 81 -0.91 -23.59 15.82
N ALA A 82 -1.36 -24.56 15.03
CA ALA A 82 -1.12 -24.58 13.60
C ALA A 82 -1.78 -23.39 12.88
N ILE A 83 -3.02 -23.03 13.24
CA ILE A 83 -3.71 -21.86 12.70
C ILE A 83 -2.96 -20.57 13.06
N THR A 84 -2.48 -20.46 14.31
CA THR A 84 -1.67 -19.32 14.78
C THR A 84 -0.43 -19.13 13.92
N PHE A 85 0.34 -20.19 13.67
CA PHE A 85 1.55 -20.09 12.84
C PHE A 85 1.24 -19.91 11.35
N LYS A 86 0.09 -20.39 10.84
CA LYS A 86 -0.39 -20.04 9.49
C LYS A 86 -0.63 -18.53 9.36
N ALA A 87 -1.18 -17.89 10.39
CA ALA A 87 -1.39 -16.44 10.40
C ALA A 87 -0.06 -15.69 10.30
N PHE A 88 0.90 -16.00 11.17
CA PHE A 88 2.23 -15.37 11.15
C PHE A 88 2.95 -15.57 9.83
N ARG A 89 2.96 -16.81 9.31
CA ARG A 89 3.56 -17.12 8.01
C ARG A 89 2.92 -16.29 6.89
N CYS A 90 1.58 -16.24 6.83
CA CYS A 90 0.88 -15.47 5.79
C CYS A 90 1.19 -13.97 5.89
N TYR A 91 1.28 -13.42 7.11
CA TYR A 91 1.68 -12.04 7.34
C TYR A 91 3.07 -11.72 6.76
N TYR A 92 4.07 -12.54 7.06
CA TYR A 92 5.42 -12.30 6.53
C TYR A 92 5.54 -12.52 5.02
N ILE A 93 4.73 -13.42 4.43
CA ILE A 93 4.64 -13.51 2.96
C ILE A 93 3.98 -12.25 2.39
N ALA A 94 2.94 -11.70 3.02
CA ALA A 94 2.35 -10.43 2.58
C ALA A 94 3.40 -9.32 2.55
N LEU A 95 4.25 -9.23 3.58
CA LEU A 95 5.37 -8.29 3.62
C LEU A 95 6.38 -8.51 2.49
N THR A 96 6.70 -9.76 2.12
CA THR A 96 7.55 -10.00 0.94
C THR A 96 6.92 -9.50 -0.36
N LEU A 97 5.60 -9.60 -0.48
CA LEU A 97 4.88 -9.12 -1.66
C LEU A 97 4.82 -7.60 -1.71
N ILE A 98 4.72 -6.93 -0.55
CA ILE A 98 4.87 -5.47 -0.44
C ILE A 98 6.24 -5.03 -0.93
N ASP A 99 7.32 -5.68 -0.49
CA ASP A 99 8.69 -5.37 -0.94
C ASP A 99 8.86 -5.57 -2.47
N MET A 100 8.17 -6.56 -3.03
CA MET A 100 8.10 -6.81 -4.47
C MET A 100 7.10 -5.92 -5.23
N LYS A 101 6.43 -4.97 -4.55
CA LYS A 101 5.37 -4.09 -5.09
C LYS A 101 4.17 -4.82 -5.69
N LYS A 102 3.92 -6.06 -5.24
CA LYS A 102 2.75 -6.86 -5.66
C LYS A 102 1.56 -6.57 -4.74
N TRP A 103 1.04 -5.35 -4.81
CA TRP A 103 0.07 -4.82 -3.84
C TRP A 103 -1.22 -5.64 -3.74
N LYS A 104 -1.80 -6.07 -4.89
CA LYS A 104 -3.00 -6.91 -4.93
C LYS A 104 -2.83 -8.24 -4.19
N GLU A 105 -1.73 -8.93 -4.50
CA GLU A 105 -1.40 -10.21 -3.86
C GLU A 105 -1.15 -10.02 -2.36
N ALA A 106 -0.49 -8.91 -1.98
CA ALA A 106 -0.23 -8.57 -0.58
C ALA A 106 -1.52 -8.32 0.21
N VAL A 107 -2.48 -7.55 -0.34
CA VAL A 107 -3.79 -7.30 0.29
C VAL A 107 -4.55 -8.62 0.53
N ALA A 108 -4.56 -9.51 -0.46
CA ALA A 108 -5.18 -10.82 -0.32
C ALA A 108 -4.53 -11.66 0.80
N LEU A 109 -3.20 -11.62 0.92
CA LEU A 109 -2.51 -12.34 2.00
C LEU A 109 -2.69 -11.70 3.37
N TYR A 110 -2.78 -10.36 3.45
CA TYR A 110 -3.12 -9.67 4.69
C TYR A 110 -4.50 -10.07 5.21
N GLU A 111 -5.49 -10.12 4.32
CA GLU A 111 -6.84 -10.57 4.67
C GLU A 111 -6.84 -12.01 5.16
N ARG A 112 -6.14 -12.89 4.46
CA ARG A 112 -6.00 -14.29 4.87
C ARG A 112 -5.29 -14.44 6.22
N ALA A 113 -4.23 -13.66 6.47
CA ALA A 113 -3.52 -13.65 7.74
C ALA A 113 -4.43 -13.17 8.89
N SER A 114 -5.23 -12.13 8.66
CA SER A 114 -6.21 -11.63 9.62
C SER A 114 -7.31 -12.66 9.91
N ASN A 115 -7.81 -13.37 8.90
CA ASN A 115 -8.79 -14.44 9.08
C ASN A 115 -8.23 -15.57 9.96
N TYR A 116 -7.01 -16.05 9.69
CA TYR A 116 -6.37 -17.05 10.55
C TYR A 116 -6.12 -16.53 11.96
N ALA A 117 -5.69 -15.29 12.13
CA ALA A 117 -5.43 -14.72 13.45
C ALA A 117 -6.72 -14.59 14.26
N THR A 118 -7.81 -14.11 13.66
CA THR A 118 -9.11 -14.00 14.34
C THR A 118 -9.73 -15.37 14.64
N GLU A 119 -9.50 -16.38 13.81
CA GLU A 119 -9.87 -17.78 14.09
C GLU A 119 -9.08 -18.32 15.27
N ALA A 120 -7.75 -18.16 15.27
CA ALA A 120 -6.88 -18.65 16.34
C ALA A 120 -7.14 -17.98 17.70
N LEU A 121 -7.54 -16.70 17.71
CA LEU A 121 -7.95 -15.97 18.92
C LEU A 121 -9.26 -16.50 19.53
N LYS A 122 -10.10 -17.18 18.75
CA LYS A 122 -11.34 -17.82 19.26
C LYS A 122 -11.08 -19.25 19.78
N GLY A 123 -9.99 -19.87 19.32
CA GLY A 123 -9.62 -21.23 19.68
C GLY A 123 -8.98 -21.33 21.07
N LYS A 124 -8.61 -22.55 21.46
CA LYS A 124 -7.92 -22.81 22.74
C LYS A 124 -6.43 -22.51 22.61
N THR A 125 -5.95 -21.55 23.39
CA THR A 125 -4.52 -21.20 23.44
C THR A 125 -3.75 -22.23 24.24
N SER A 126 -2.58 -22.64 23.73
CA SER A 126 -1.64 -23.43 24.52
C SER A 126 -0.95 -22.54 25.57
N PRO A 127 -1.03 -22.89 26.87
CA PRO A 127 -0.40 -22.11 27.94
C PRO A 127 1.14 -22.14 27.88
N GLU A 128 1.72 -23.11 27.16
CA GLU A 128 3.17 -23.30 27.05
C GLU A 128 3.84 -22.25 26.14
N PHE A 129 3.13 -21.75 25.11
CA PHE A 129 3.71 -20.88 24.08
C PHE A 129 3.23 -19.42 24.10
N GLN A 130 2.11 -19.11 24.76
CA GLN A 130 1.64 -17.74 25.05
C GLN A 130 1.64 -16.76 23.86
N LEU A 131 1.14 -17.19 22.69
CA LEU A 131 1.22 -16.42 21.43
C LEU A 131 0.09 -15.39 21.23
N GLU A 132 -0.86 -15.29 22.17
CA GLU A 132 -2.08 -14.49 21.99
C GLU A 132 -1.80 -12.99 21.85
N GLU A 133 -0.85 -12.46 22.63
CA GLU A 133 -0.49 -11.04 22.58
C GLU A 133 0.20 -10.69 21.26
N GLU A 134 1.13 -11.54 20.79
CA GLU A 134 1.76 -11.37 19.48
C GLU A 134 0.73 -11.44 18.34
N LEU A 135 -0.24 -12.34 18.44
CA LEU A 135 -1.28 -12.49 17.44
C LEU A 135 -2.19 -11.25 17.36
N LYS A 136 -2.57 -10.67 18.51
CA LYS A 136 -3.32 -9.40 18.56
C LYS A 136 -2.52 -8.24 17.98
N LYS A 137 -1.21 -8.17 18.25
CA LYS A 137 -0.32 -7.18 17.63
C LYS A 137 -0.32 -7.31 16.11
N VAL A 138 -0.19 -8.53 15.59
CA VAL A 138 -0.20 -8.79 14.13
C VAL A 138 -1.52 -8.37 13.50
N VAL A 139 -2.67 -8.65 14.12
CA VAL A 139 -3.98 -8.18 13.62
C VAL A 139 -4.01 -6.65 13.54
N SER A 140 -3.62 -5.97 14.62
CA SER A 140 -3.60 -4.50 14.64
C SER A 140 -2.66 -3.91 13.59
N THR A 141 -1.50 -4.53 13.35
CA THR A 141 -0.56 -4.10 12.31
C THR A 141 -1.12 -4.32 10.91
N ILE A 142 -1.76 -5.48 10.67
CA ILE A 142 -2.42 -5.77 9.40
C ILE A 142 -3.50 -4.74 9.10
N ASP A 143 -4.35 -4.40 10.07
CA ASP A 143 -5.42 -3.42 9.87
C ASP A 143 -4.86 -2.04 9.49
N GLY A 144 -3.72 -1.64 10.07
CA GLY A 144 -3.03 -0.40 9.70
C GLY A 144 -2.43 -0.42 8.30
N CYS A 145 -1.80 -1.54 7.90
CA CYS A 145 -1.07 -1.65 6.63
C CYS A 145 -1.93 -2.11 5.44
N LYS A 146 -3.10 -2.71 5.68
CA LYS A 146 -3.98 -3.22 4.61
C LYS A 146 -4.47 -2.08 3.71
N PHE A 147 -4.87 -0.95 4.31
CA PHE A 147 -5.42 0.17 3.56
C PHE A 147 -4.37 0.90 2.72
N SER A 148 -3.13 0.99 3.20
CA SER A 148 -2.04 1.57 2.39
C SER A 148 -1.74 0.69 1.18
N ALA A 149 -1.60 -0.63 1.37
CA ALA A 149 -1.41 -1.58 0.27
C ALA A 149 -2.58 -1.55 -0.72
N HIS A 150 -3.82 -1.44 -0.23
CA HIS A 150 -5.01 -1.31 -1.09
C HIS A 150 -4.99 -0.01 -1.90
N ALA A 151 -4.63 1.13 -1.28
CA ALA A 151 -4.50 2.40 -2.01
C ALA A 151 -3.45 2.31 -3.13
N TYR A 152 -2.27 1.76 -2.85
CA TYR A 152 -1.24 1.53 -3.89
C TYR A 152 -1.71 0.62 -5.01
N SER A 153 -2.47 -0.43 -4.68
CA SER A 153 -3.05 -1.35 -5.67
C SER A 153 -4.01 -0.65 -6.64
N VAL A 154 -4.83 0.28 -6.16
CA VAL A 154 -5.76 1.04 -7.01
C VAL A 154 -5.00 2.02 -7.89
N LEU A 155 -4.01 2.71 -7.34
CA LEU A 155 -3.18 3.65 -8.10
C LEU A 155 -2.34 2.98 -9.22
N GLU A 156 -1.94 1.72 -9.06
CA GLU A 156 -1.29 0.98 -10.14
C GLU A 156 -2.24 0.63 -11.30
N GLU A 157 -3.53 0.42 -11.04
CA GLU A 157 -4.51 0.16 -12.10
C GLU A 157 -4.65 1.38 -13.01
N ASP A 158 -4.73 2.59 -12.43
CA ASP A 158 -4.78 3.85 -13.19
C ASP A 158 -3.53 4.04 -14.06
N ASN A 159 -2.35 3.63 -13.56
CA ASN A 159 -1.11 3.77 -14.31
C ASN A 159 -0.96 2.70 -15.41
N SER A 160 -1.64 1.56 -15.30
CA SER A 160 -1.51 0.44 -16.26
C SER A 160 -2.32 0.67 -17.53
N GLU A 161 -3.46 1.35 -17.45
CA GLU A 161 -4.24 1.75 -18.64
C GLU A 161 -3.59 2.93 -19.39
N GLU A 162 -2.75 3.73 -18.73
CA GLU A 162 -1.97 4.80 -19.38
C GLU A 162 -0.52 4.44 -19.74
N ALA A 163 0.07 3.39 -19.14
CA ALA A 163 1.46 2.96 -19.40
C ALA A 163 1.69 2.35 -20.80
N GLY A 164 0.64 2.21 -21.62
CA GLY A 164 0.76 1.96 -23.06
C GLY A 164 1.04 3.22 -23.90
N THR A 165 1.00 4.43 -23.32
CA THR A 165 1.05 5.69 -24.09
C THR A 165 2.07 6.72 -23.56
N THR A 166 2.92 6.36 -22.60
CA THR A 166 4.02 7.21 -22.15
C THR A 166 5.14 7.24 -23.20
N THR A 167 4.94 8.04 -24.26
CA THR A 167 5.95 8.77 -25.08
C THR A 167 5.41 9.26 -26.42
N LYS A 168 4.16 8.98 -26.80
CA LYS A 168 3.57 9.66 -27.94
C LYS A 168 2.64 10.74 -27.41
N SER A 169 3.17 11.96 -27.32
CA SER A 169 2.41 13.20 -27.28
C SER A 169 1.36 13.17 -28.39
N GLN A 170 0.19 12.57 -28.12
CA GLN A 170 -0.97 12.77 -28.96
C GLN A 170 -1.28 14.26 -28.82
N LYS A 171 -0.96 15.00 -29.90
CA LYS A 171 -1.23 16.42 -30.01
C LYS A 171 -2.75 16.58 -29.92
N THR A 172 -3.25 16.89 -28.73
CA THR A 172 -4.66 17.20 -28.54
C THR A 172 -4.86 18.59 -29.09
N THR A 173 -5.52 18.67 -30.24
CA THR A 173 -5.93 19.95 -30.84
C THR A 173 -7.02 20.65 -30.01
N LYS A 174 -7.72 19.91 -29.13
CA LYS A 174 -8.77 20.45 -28.28
C LYS A 174 -8.21 21.35 -27.16
N PRO A 175 -8.80 22.52 -26.92
CA PRO A 175 -8.42 23.42 -25.83
C PRO A 175 -8.68 22.78 -24.46
N LEU A 176 -7.98 23.24 -23.41
CA LEU A 176 -8.08 22.67 -22.06
C LEU A 176 -9.52 22.60 -21.54
N TYR A 177 -10.33 23.63 -21.79
CA TYR A 177 -11.71 23.69 -21.28
C TYR A 177 -12.60 22.53 -21.78
N GLU A 178 -12.28 21.90 -22.92
CA GLU A 178 -13.05 20.78 -23.48
C GLU A 178 -12.66 19.41 -22.90
N ARG A 179 -11.60 19.35 -22.06
CA ARG A 179 -11.04 18.10 -21.52
C ARG A 179 -10.77 18.16 -20.02
N LEU A 180 -11.57 18.93 -19.28
CA LEU A 180 -11.42 19.08 -17.83
C LEU A 180 -11.60 17.77 -17.05
N SER A 181 -12.28 16.77 -17.63
CA SER A 181 -12.49 15.46 -17.03
C SER A 181 -11.32 14.48 -17.24
N LEU A 182 -10.28 14.87 -18.00
CA LEU A 182 -9.14 14.01 -18.32
C LEU A 182 -7.87 14.62 -17.71
N TYR A 183 -7.21 13.87 -16.82
CA TYR A 183 -5.88 14.24 -16.37
C TYR A 183 -4.87 14.00 -17.49
N LYS A 184 -4.11 15.04 -17.85
CA LYS A 184 -3.05 14.95 -18.86
C LYS A 184 -1.98 15.99 -18.57
N GLU A 185 -0.75 15.54 -18.43
CA GLU A 185 0.41 16.43 -18.39
C GLU A 185 0.63 17.07 -19.76
N ASP A 186 0.31 18.35 -19.88
CA ASP A 186 0.42 19.12 -21.11
C ASP A 186 1.43 20.26 -20.98
N GLN A 187 2.66 20.00 -21.44
CA GLN A 187 3.74 20.97 -21.41
C GLN A 187 3.41 22.24 -22.22
N SER A 188 2.50 22.17 -23.21
CA SER A 188 2.12 23.34 -24.03
C SER A 188 1.39 24.42 -23.23
N LEU A 189 0.80 24.08 -22.07
CA LEU A 189 0.16 25.04 -21.18
C LEU A 189 1.15 25.99 -20.48
N HIS A 190 2.43 25.62 -20.42
CA HIS A 190 3.50 26.44 -19.83
C HIS A 190 4.14 27.41 -20.84
N THR A 191 3.61 27.47 -22.07
CA THR A 191 4.13 28.34 -23.13
C THR A 191 3.48 29.72 -23.10
N LYS A 192 4.03 30.68 -23.85
CA LYS A 192 3.47 32.04 -23.97
C LYS A 192 2.10 32.10 -24.64
N THR A 193 1.70 31.05 -25.37
CA THR A 193 0.44 30.97 -26.11
C THR A 193 -0.25 29.63 -25.81
N PRO A 194 -0.77 29.45 -24.59
CA PRO A 194 -1.38 28.18 -24.18
C PRO A 194 -2.79 28.03 -24.76
N ASN A 195 -3.13 26.82 -25.24
CA ASN A 195 -4.45 26.51 -25.80
C ASN A 195 -5.47 26.18 -24.69
N VAL A 196 -5.83 27.18 -23.88
CA VAL A 196 -6.71 27.00 -22.71
C VAL A 196 -8.19 27.15 -23.08
N PHE A 197 -8.53 28.28 -23.70
CA PHE A 197 -9.90 28.67 -24.04
C PHE A 197 -9.88 29.60 -25.25
N LYS A 198 -10.87 29.46 -26.15
CA LYS A 198 -11.07 30.37 -27.28
C LYS A 198 -12.10 31.43 -26.89
N LEU A 199 -11.67 32.68 -26.78
CA LEU A 199 -12.58 33.80 -26.47
C LEU A 199 -13.65 33.91 -27.56
N THR A 200 -14.91 34.09 -27.16
CA THR A 200 -16.06 34.26 -28.06
C THR A 200 -16.77 35.58 -27.74
N PRO A 201 -17.22 36.36 -28.74
CA PRO A 201 -17.14 36.12 -30.19
C PRO A 201 -15.71 36.24 -30.76
N ASP A 202 -15.52 35.80 -32.00
CA ASP A 202 -14.23 35.98 -32.70
C ASP A 202 -13.87 37.47 -32.75
N MET A 203 -12.60 37.78 -32.50
CA MET A 203 -12.14 39.16 -32.48
C MET A 203 -12.17 39.73 -33.90
N GLU A 204 -13.05 40.69 -34.14
CA GLU A 204 -13.16 41.40 -35.41
C GLU A 204 -12.48 42.77 -35.33
N PRO A 205 -11.87 43.24 -36.43
CA PRO A 205 -11.30 44.57 -36.48
C PRO A 205 -12.42 45.61 -36.35
N ILE A 206 -12.32 46.46 -35.32
CA ILE A 206 -13.23 47.59 -35.14
C ILE A 206 -12.64 48.76 -35.94
N PRO A 207 -13.44 49.42 -36.81
CA PRO A 207 -12.96 50.61 -37.51
C PRO A 207 -12.55 51.67 -36.49
N CYS A 208 -11.38 52.27 -36.69
CA CYS A 208 -10.93 53.37 -35.86
C CYS A 208 -11.99 54.47 -35.85
N LYS A 209 -12.32 55.00 -34.66
CA LYS A 209 -13.21 56.14 -34.53
C LYS A 209 -12.71 57.25 -35.47
N PRO A 210 -13.54 57.77 -36.40
CA PRO A 210 -13.10 58.78 -37.34
C PRO A 210 -12.65 60.02 -36.58
N LEU A 211 -11.65 60.71 -37.13
CA LEU A 211 -11.15 61.94 -36.55
C LEU A 211 -12.26 63.01 -36.66
N PHE A 212 -12.75 63.46 -35.51
CA PHE A 212 -13.76 64.51 -35.42
C PHE A 212 -13.12 65.73 -34.77
N PHE A 213 -13.04 66.84 -35.50
CA PHE A 213 -12.57 68.11 -34.96
C PHE A 213 -13.77 68.89 -34.44
N ASP A 214 -13.66 69.37 -33.19
CA ASP A 214 -14.62 70.32 -32.66
C ASP A 214 -14.30 71.72 -33.22
N LEU A 215 -14.94 72.06 -34.34
CA LEU A 215 -14.80 73.36 -34.98
C LEU A 215 -15.57 74.47 -34.26
N ALA A 216 -16.56 74.13 -33.41
CA ALA A 216 -17.36 75.12 -32.70
C ALA A 216 -16.49 75.93 -31.73
N MET A 217 -15.46 75.31 -31.17
CA MET A 217 -14.48 75.96 -30.31
C MET A 217 -13.75 77.13 -31.02
N ASN A 218 -13.56 77.06 -32.34
CA ASN A 218 -12.90 78.13 -33.10
C ASN A 218 -13.76 79.40 -33.18
N TYR A 219 -15.07 79.30 -32.93
CA TYR A 219 -16.02 80.41 -33.00
C TYR A 219 -16.37 80.99 -31.63
N VAL A 220 -15.70 80.54 -30.57
CA VAL A 220 -15.83 81.15 -29.23
C VAL A 220 -14.98 82.42 -29.22
N GLU A 221 -15.59 83.52 -29.66
CA GLU A 221 -14.99 84.85 -29.62
C GLU A 221 -15.77 85.76 -28.67
N LEU A 222 -15.08 86.76 -28.11
CA LEU A 222 -15.74 87.81 -27.35
C LEU A 222 -16.59 88.67 -28.28
N PRO A 223 -17.73 89.20 -27.82
CA PRO A 223 -18.53 90.12 -28.63
C PRO A 223 -17.73 91.40 -28.95
N SER A 224 -18.07 92.05 -30.07
CA SER A 224 -17.49 93.35 -30.42
C SER A 224 -17.73 94.36 -29.29
N LEU A 225 -16.72 95.19 -29.01
CA LEU A 225 -16.76 96.26 -28.03
C LEU A 225 -16.79 97.66 -28.68
N GLU A 226 -16.98 97.73 -30.01
CA GLU A 226 -17.33 98.99 -30.71
C GLU A 226 -18.77 99.43 -30.43
#